data_AF-W6KQL1-F1
#
_entry.id   AF-W6KQL1-F1
#
_cell.length_a   1.000
_cell.length_b   1.000
_cell.length_c   1.000
_cell.angle_alpha   90.00
_cell.angle_beta   90.00
_cell.angle_gamma   90.00
#
_symmetry.space_group_name_H-M   'P 1'
#
loop_
_entity.id
_entity.type
_entity.pdbx_description
1 polymer ?
#
loop_
_entity_poly.entity_id
_entity_poly.type
_entity_poly.pdbx_seq_one_letter_code
_entity_poly.pdbx_strand_id
1 'polypeptide(L)'
;MFARTKRPRVAILVMSNKIDDALCYSVGSAYLSGLPVMVAGYEMPYSGFLSKFEFMETAMDNAGMHPEDVAIVMDSDAFFTGADLNPFLDRFLSLSAATPEELDAVAVRQGRAMAPFIANGEDDCWAPNVFKSGDECRAAFEQAYIKVRQFSAAHPEHELGLPFDLVAQRQLNAGVVITRVWAYKELIQKVHNLTKTQTPALNAQKGWFCDQSIITILYLDLLKWEVERDIFSMPKNERQAARSTYGMRAGFIGLDYVNEFTTSNTLITIYLVEMHDKHWTKYLPVGGPERPHSHGITRFNRIGRYVGDLYKRAYAAHGEGIYTRLAVPRWVGGKRASGANYISLTPPLMALKLRPIDTVKHMTRRTFPGIFHAAGLDPGFTKVTQMELVAIGARWFVPMAHDRKAKHQAMKYLASAPLFLSTNNSIIRDSYYAKCGFPFEGTIEKVKGL
;
A
#
# COMPACT_ATOMS: atom_id res chain seq x y z
N MET A 1 -18.12 -2.66 7.35
CA MET A 1 -16.98 -3.20 6.58
C MET A 1 -16.41 -2.20 5.58
N PHE A 2 -17.21 -1.41 4.85
CA PHE A 2 -16.65 -0.51 3.83
C PHE A 2 -16.07 0.79 4.38
N ALA A 3 -14.90 1.18 3.86
CA ALA A 3 -14.28 2.48 4.06
C ALA A 3 -15.09 3.59 3.37
N ARG A 4 -15.70 3.28 2.21
CA ARG A 4 -16.72 4.13 1.56
C ARG A 4 -18.00 3.33 1.31
N THR A 5 -19.12 3.83 1.81
CA THR A 5 -20.40 3.13 1.77
C THR A 5 -21.29 3.51 0.59
N LYS A 6 -21.05 4.68 -0.04
CA LYS A 6 -21.71 5.06 -1.29
C LYS A 6 -20.97 4.43 -2.46
N ARG A 7 -21.69 4.07 -3.53
CA ARG A 7 -21.07 3.51 -4.73
C ARG A 7 -20.22 4.56 -5.46
N PRO A 8 -19.06 4.18 -6.03
CA PRO A 8 -18.41 2.88 -5.85
C PRO A 8 -17.86 2.72 -4.42
N ARG A 9 -18.14 1.57 -3.79
CA ARG A 9 -17.72 1.28 -2.42
C ARG A 9 -16.24 0.93 -2.39
N VAL A 10 -15.62 1.14 -1.24
CA VAL A 10 -14.21 0.75 -1.00
C VAL A 10 -14.15 -0.23 0.16
N ALA A 11 -13.60 -1.42 -0.07
CA ALA A 11 -13.28 -2.41 0.95
C ALA A 11 -11.77 -2.50 1.17
N ILE A 12 -11.35 -2.75 2.42
CA ILE A 12 -9.96 -3.02 2.77
C ILE A 12 -9.91 -4.46 3.26
N LEU A 13 -9.12 -5.29 2.58
CA LEU A 13 -9.02 -6.73 2.77
C LEU A 13 -7.60 -7.05 3.26
N VAL A 14 -7.49 -7.50 4.51
CA VAL A 14 -6.22 -7.97 5.10
C VAL A 14 -6.20 -9.49 5.02
N MET A 15 -5.22 -10.08 4.36
CA MET A 15 -5.23 -11.52 4.10
C MET A 15 -4.57 -12.25 5.25
N SER A 16 -5.33 -13.16 5.86
CA SER A 16 -4.82 -14.10 6.84
C SER A 16 -5.83 -15.21 7.07
N ASN A 17 -5.34 -16.44 7.20
CA ASN A 17 -6.18 -17.58 7.56
C ASN A 17 -6.29 -17.83 9.06
N LYS A 18 -5.56 -17.06 9.87
CA LYS A 18 -5.52 -17.19 11.33
C LYS A 18 -5.39 -15.82 12.01
N ILE A 19 -5.71 -15.78 13.30
CA ILE A 19 -5.41 -14.60 14.12
C ILE A 19 -4.01 -14.77 14.71
N ASP A 20 -3.11 -13.83 14.39
CA ASP A 20 -1.78 -13.71 14.96
C ASP A 20 -1.40 -12.24 15.21
N ASP A 21 -0.23 -12.01 15.80
CA ASP A 21 0.21 -10.68 16.19
C ASP A 21 0.36 -9.72 15.01
N ALA A 22 0.82 -10.21 13.85
CA ALA A 22 0.95 -9.39 12.64
C ALA A 22 -0.43 -8.90 12.17
N LEU A 23 -1.40 -9.82 12.05
CA LEU A 23 -2.77 -9.46 11.72
C LEU A 23 -3.36 -8.47 12.74
N CYS A 24 -3.17 -8.73 14.03
CA CYS A 24 -3.71 -7.88 15.08
C CYS A 24 -3.10 -6.46 15.08
N TYR A 25 -1.81 -6.34 14.76
CA TYR A 25 -1.14 -5.06 14.51
C TYR A 25 -1.72 -4.35 13.29
N SER A 26 -1.83 -5.06 12.17
CA SER A 26 -2.36 -4.53 10.91
C SER A 26 -3.78 -3.99 11.07
N VAL A 27 -4.70 -4.83 11.55
CA VAL A 27 -6.11 -4.49 11.76
C VAL A 27 -6.27 -3.37 12.80
N GLY A 28 -5.51 -3.44 13.91
CA GLY A 28 -5.55 -2.40 14.93
C GLY A 28 -5.10 -1.05 14.38
N SER A 29 -4.12 -1.03 13.47
CA SER A 29 -3.68 0.19 12.79
C SER A 29 -4.67 0.78 11.81
N ALA A 30 -5.39 -0.07 11.09
CA ALA A 30 -6.48 0.38 10.26
C ALA A 30 -7.58 1.03 11.11
N TYR A 31 -8.00 0.38 12.19
CA TYR A 31 -9.04 0.92 13.06
C TYR A 31 -8.62 2.22 13.70
N LEU A 32 -7.42 2.30 14.27
CA LEU A 32 -6.88 3.53 14.81
C LEU A 32 -6.73 4.62 13.74
N SER A 33 -6.68 4.28 12.45
CA SER A 33 -6.76 5.23 11.33
C SER A 33 -8.20 5.51 10.86
N GLY A 34 -9.22 5.04 11.59
CA GLY A 34 -10.63 5.19 11.24
C GLY A 34 -11.12 4.31 10.08
N LEU A 35 -10.31 3.35 9.66
CA LEU A 35 -10.55 2.53 8.48
C LEU A 35 -11.11 1.17 8.89
N PRO A 36 -12.34 0.82 8.51
CA PRO A 36 -12.85 -0.53 8.71
C PRO A 36 -12.18 -1.50 7.74
N VAL A 37 -11.87 -2.69 8.23
CA VAL A 37 -11.21 -3.74 7.44
C VAL A 37 -11.96 -5.05 7.55
N MET A 38 -11.68 -5.95 6.62
CA MET A 38 -12.12 -7.33 6.62
C MET A 38 -10.91 -8.23 6.53
N VAL A 39 -10.87 -9.26 7.37
CA VAL A 39 -9.86 -10.31 7.27
C VAL A 39 -10.33 -11.32 6.22
N ALA A 40 -9.59 -11.47 5.14
CA ALA A 40 -9.89 -12.39 4.06
C ALA A 40 -9.14 -13.71 4.28
N GLY A 41 -9.88 -14.83 4.35
CA GLY A 41 -9.30 -16.17 4.47
C GLY A 41 -9.46 -16.84 5.82
N TYR A 42 -10.14 -16.23 6.79
CA TYR A 42 -10.20 -16.74 8.16
C TYR A 42 -10.75 -18.18 8.21
N GLU A 43 -10.00 -19.08 8.84
CA GLU A 43 -10.29 -20.52 8.93
C GLU A 43 -10.38 -21.26 7.57
N MET A 44 -10.00 -20.61 6.47
CA MET A 44 -9.88 -21.26 5.17
C MET A 44 -8.54 -22.00 5.07
N PRO A 45 -8.49 -23.14 4.35
CA PRO A 45 -7.23 -23.83 4.08
C PRO A 45 -6.21 -22.92 3.40
N TYR A 46 -4.96 -22.96 3.85
CA TYR A 46 -3.86 -22.24 3.22
C TYR A 46 -3.01 -23.20 2.40
N SER A 47 -2.98 -22.97 1.09
CA SER A 47 -2.27 -23.74 0.07
C SER A 47 -1.26 -22.85 -0.66
N GLY A 48 -0.41 -22.18 0.12
CA GLY A 48 0.61 -21.27 -0.40
C GLY A 48 0.04 -20.02 -1.04
N PHE A 49 0.77 -19.45 -2.00
CA PHE A 49 0.46 -18.14 -2.56
C PHE A 49 -0.91 -18.07 -3.26
N LEU A 50 -1.44 -19.18 -3.79
CA LEU A 50 -2.74 -19.18 -4.48
C LEU A 50 -3.89 -18.87 -3.55
N SER A 51 -3.78 -19.24 -2.26
CA SER A 51 -4.80 -18.92 -1.26
C SER A 51 -5.01 -17.42 -1.13
N LYS A 52 -4.00 -16.59 -1.43
CA LYS A 52 -4.15 -15.13 -1.46
C LYS A 52 -5.24 -14.67 -2.42
N PHE A 53 -5.27 -15.27 -3.62
CA PHE A 53 -6.26 -14.96 -4.64
C PHE A 53 -7.65 -15.48 -4.26
N GLU A 54 -7.72 -16.73 -3.79
CA GLU A 54 -8.96 -17.37 -3.36
C GLU A 54 -9.62 -16.64 -2.18
N PHE A 55 -8.84 -16.28 -1.16
CA PHE A 55 -9.33 -15.55 0.01
C PHE A 55 -9.97 -14.24 -0.39
N MET A 56 -9.36 -13.54 -1.34
CA MET A 56 -9.84 -12.25 -1.79
C MET A 56 -11.10 -12.36 -2.66
N GLU A 57 -11.12 -13.26 -3.63
CA GLU A 57 -12.31 -13.51 -4.46
C GLU A 57 -13.50 -13.87 -3.56
N THR A 58 -13.29 -14.80 -2.64
CA THR A 58 -14.30 -15.21 -1.65
C THR A 58 -14.77 -14.03 -0.79
N ALA A 59 -13.84 -13.19 -0.30
CA ALA A 59 -14.20 -12.03 0.50
C ALA A 59 -15.00 -10.97 -0.28
N MET A 60 -14.64 -10.73 -1.55
CA MET A 60 -15.39 -9.85 -2.44
C MET A 60 -16.81 -10.35 -2.68
N ASP A 61 -16.95 -11.64 -2.94
CA ASP A 61 -18.25 -12.27 -3.21
C ASP A 61 -19.12 -12.29 -1.95
N ASN A 62 -18.57 -12.66 -0.79
CA ASN A 62 -19.29 -12.61 0.48
C ASN A 62 -19.73 -11.18 0.85
N ALA A 63 -18.94 -10.17 0.48
CA ALA A 63 -19.27 -8.75 0.70
C ALA A 63 -20.26 -8.20 -0.33
N GLY A 64 -20.63 -9.01 -1.33
CA GLY A 64 -21.48 -8.63 -2.45
C GLY A 64 -20.90 -7.46 -3.23
N MET A 65 -19.58 -7.42 -3.44
CA MET A 65 -18.90 -6.33 -4.15
C MET A 65 -19.28 -6.30 -5.63
N HIS A 66 -19.56 -5.10 -6.15
CA HIS A 66 -19.90 -4.90 -7.55
C HIS A 66 -18.64 -4.69 -8.40
N PRO A 67 -18.67 -4.97 -9.71
CA PRO A 67 -17.52 -4.80 -10.61
C PRO A 67 -16.84 -3.43 -10.50
N GLU A 68 -17.61 -2.36 -10.32
CA GLU A 68 -17.12 -0.98 -10.19
C GLU A 68 -16.54 -0.65 -8.80
N ASP A 69 -16.83 -1.46 -7.77
CA ASP A 69 -16.30 -1.24 -6.43
C ASP A 69 -14.77 -1.43 -6.40
N VAL A 70 -14.13 -0.95 -5.34
CA VAL A 70 -12.68 -0.97 -5.16
C VAL A 70 -12.31 -1.81 -3.95
N ALA A 71 -11.26 -2.61 -4.09
CA ALA A 71 -10.60 -3.29 -3.00
C ALA A 71 -9.17 -2.78 -2.83
N ILE A 72 -8.81 -2.49 -1.59
CA ILE A 72 -7.43 -2.47 -1.13
C ILE A 72 -7.13 -3.84 -0.56
N VAL A 73 -6.03 -4.43 -0.99
CA VAL A 73 -5.62 -5.78 -0.65
C VAL A 73 -4.27 -5.68 -0.01
N MET A 74 -4.10 -6.31 1.15
CA MET A 74 -2.83 -6.21 1.86
C MET A 74 -2.51 -7.47 2.65
N ASP A 75 -1.24 -7.82 2.67
CA ASP A 75 -0.69 -8.85 3.55
C ASP A 75 -0.88 -8.46 5.02
N SER A 76 -0.91 -9.45 5.92
CA SER A 76 -1.10 -9.22 7.36
C SER A 76 0.06 -8.48 8.03
N ASP A 77 1.21 -8.38 7.36
CA ASP A 77 2.39 -7.62 7.78
C ASP A 77 2.45 -6.21 7.18
N ALA A 78 1.34 -5.75 6.59
CA ALA A 78 1.18 -4.35 6.23
C ALA A 78 0.40 -3.58 7.30
N PHE A 79 0.68 -2.28 7.41
CA PHE A 79 0.30 -1.45 8.55
C PHE A 79 -0.11 -0.04 8.09
N PHE A 80 -1.17 0.52 8.69
CA PHE A 80 -1.64 1.86 8.38
C PHE A 80 -0.90 2.91 9.18
N THR A 81 -0.36 3.89 8.47
CA THR A 81 0.54 4.87 9.06
C THR A 81 -0.17 6.05 9.72
N GLY A 82 -1.50 6.10 9.61
CA GLY A 82 -2.33 7.23 10.04
C GLY A 82 -2.42 8.37 9.02
N ALA A 83 -1.81 8.23 7.83
CA ALA A 83 -2.02 9.19 6.75
C ALA A 83 -3.46 9.14 6.21
N ASP A 84 -3.98 10.28 5.75
CA ASP A 84 -5.30 10.33 5.12
C ASP A 84 -5.24 9.69 3.72
N LEU A 85 -5.90 8.55 3.58
CA LEU A 85 -6.02 7.82 2.31
C LEU A 85 -7.09 8.39 1.37
N ASN A 86 -7.98 9.26 1.85
CA ASN A 86 -9.10 9.75 1.05
C ASN A 86 -8.68 10.46 -0.23
N PRO A 87 -7.67 11.36 -0.25
CA PRO A 87 -7.24 12.01 -1.48
C PRO A 87 -6.77 11.02 -2.55
N PHE A 88 -6.04 9.98 -2.16
CA PHE A 88 -5.61 8.94 -3.10
C PHE A 88 -6.81 8.12 -3.59
N LEU A 89 -7.70 7.71 -2.68
CA LEU A 89 -8.92 6.97 -3.02
C LEU A 89 -9.84 7.76 -3.96
N ASP A 90 -10.01 9.07 -3.73
CA ASP A 90 -10.80 9.95 -4.59
C ASP A 90 -10.24 9.95 -6.02
N ARG A 91 -8.93 10.11 -6.16
CA ARG A 91 -8.28 10.08 -7.48
C ARG A 91 -8.36 8.71 -8.13
N PHE A 92 -8.13 7.63 -7.39
CA PHE A 92 -8.26 6.28 -7.94
C PHE A 92 -9.69 6.01 -8.42
N LEU A 93 -10.70 6.40 -7.64
CA LEU A 93 -12.11 6.26 -8.02
C LEU A 93 -12.49 7.10 -9.24
N SER A 94 -11.89 8.28 -9.42
CA SER A 94 -12.20 9.16 -10.55
C SER A 94 -11.39 8.82 -11.81
N LEU A 95 -10.18 8.28 -11.67
CA LEU A 95 -9.23 8.11 -12.78
C LEU A 95 -9.04 6.66 -13.23
N SER A 96 -9.42 5.67 -12.43
CA SER A 96 -9.44 4.27 -12.88
C SER A 96 -10.78 3.93 -13.52
N ALA A 97 -10.74 3.15 -14.60
CA ALA A 97 -11.94 2.74 -15.33
C ALA A 97 -12.92 1.95 -14.46
N ALA A 98 -14.19 2.34 -14.44
CA ALA A 98 -15.21 1.66 -13.63
C ALA A 98 -15.64 0.32 -14.27
N THR A 99 -15.46 0.19 -15.58
CA THR A 99 -15.73 -1.01 -16.38
C THR A 99 -14.54 -1.36 -17.28
N PRO A 100 -14.44 -2.60 -17.79
CA PRO A 100 -13.40 -2.97 -18.75
C PRO A 100 -13.42 -2.12 -20.03
N GLU A 101 -14.60 -1.68 -20.47
CA GLU A 101 -14.80 -0.91 -21.70
C GLU A 101 -14.35 0.54 -21.57
N GLU A 102 -14.33 1.08 -20.35
CA GLU A 102 -13.85 2.43 -20.04
C GLU A 102 -12.32 2.53 -19.94
N LEU A 103 -11.60 1.40 -19.97
CA LEU A 103 -10.13 1.39 -19.87
C LEU A 103 -9.50 2.07 -21.09
N ASP A 104 -8.95 3.26 -20.88
CA ASP A 104 -8.13 3.98 -21.86
C ASP A 104 -6.64 3.74 -21.58
N ALA A 105 -6.06 2.78 -22.28
CA ALA A 105 -4.66 2.42 -22.14
C ALA A 105 -3.69 3.57 -22.44
N VAL A 106 -4.03 4.44 -23.41
CA VAL A 106 -3.19 5.60 -23.75
C VAL A 106 -3.23 6.60 -22.61
N ALA A 107 -4.42 6.92 -22.08
CA ALA A 107 -4.53 7.81 -20.94
C ALA A 107 -3.80 7.28 -19.69
N VAL A 108 -3.82 5.96 -19.45
CA VAL A 108 -3.06 5.34 -18.35
C VAL A 108 -1.55 5.55 -18.55
N ARG A 109 -1.02 5.28 -19.74
CA ARG A 109 0.42 5.41 -20.01
C ARG A 109 0.89 6.86 -20.14
N GLN A 110 0.00 7.80 -20.45
CA GLN A 110 0.25 9.25 -20.38
C GLN A 110 0.13 9.82 -18.95
N GLY A 111 -0.30 9.02 -17.97
CA GLY A 111 -0.52 9.50 -16.60
C GLY A 111 -1.79 10.37 -16.42
N ARG A 112 -2.68 10.41 -17.42
CA ARG A 112 -3.98 11.10 -17.35
C ARG A 112 -5.08 10.24 -16.72
N ALA A 113 -4.87 8.93 -16.66
CA ALA A 113 -5.74 7.96 -16.01
C ALA A 113 -4.91 7.03 -15.09
N MET A 114 -5.58 6.32 -14.19
CA MET A 114 -4.96 5.32 -13.32
C MET A 114 -5.27 3.92 -13.82
N ALA A 115 -4.29 3.02 -13.78
CA ALA A 115 -4.52 1.61 -14.06
C ALA A 115 -5.56 1.04 -13.07
N PRO A 116 -6.46 0.14 -13.51
CA PRO A 116 -7.48 -0.44 -12.64
C PRO A 116 -6.93 -1.48 -11.66
N PHE A 117 -5.66 -1.90 -11.82
CA PHE A 117 -4.89 -2.65 -10.85
C PHE A 117 -3.54 -1.96 -10.64
N ILE A 118 -3.27 -1.52 -9.41
CA ILE A 118 -2.01 -0.86 -9.04
C ILE A 118 -1.33 -1.64 -7.93
N ALA A 119 -0.10 -2.06 -8.20
CA ALA A 119 0.80 -2.65 -7.22
C ALA A 119 1.78 -1.62 -6.66
N ASN A 120 2.40 -1.93 -5.52
CA ASN A 120 3.40 -1.06 -4.92
C ASN A 120 4.69 -1.03 -5.75
N GLY A 121 5.32 0.14 -5.83
CA GLY A 121 6.69 0.28 -6.28
C GLY A 121 7.68 -0.03 -5.16
N GLU A 122 8.69 -0.84 -5.44
CA GLU A 122 9.81 -1.08 -4.51
C GLU A 122 11.16 -1.03 -5.23
N ASP A 123 12.24 -0.95 -4.45
CA ASP A 123 13.64 -0.88 -4.94
C ASP A 123 14.33 -2.27 -4.92
N ASP A 124 13.76 -3.20 -4.17
CA ASP A 124 14.21 -4.59 -4.15
C ASP A 124 13.46 -5.40 -5.22
N CYS A 125 14.16 -6.29 -5.92
CA CYS A 125 13.53 -7.05 -7.00
C CYS A 125 13.41 -8.51 -6.60
N TRP A 126 12.26 -8.89 -6.05
CA TRP A 126 12.02 -10.25 -5.59
C TRP A 126 10.96 -10.98 -6.43
N ALA A 127 11.43 -11.73 -7.44
CA ALA A 127 10.56 -12.59 -8.26
C ALA A 127 11.22 -13.98 -8.49
N PRO A 128 11.37 -14.79 -7.43
CA PRO A 128 12.18 -16.01 -7.42
C PRO A 128 11.64 -17.18 -8.27
N ASN A 129 10.39 -17.12 -8.74
CA ASN A 129 9.91 -18.09 -9.73
C ASN A 129 10.38 -17.76 -11.16
N VAL A 130 10.83 -16.53 -11.41
CA VAL A 130 11.16 -16.02 -12.74
C VAL A 130 12.65 -15.71 -12.89
N PHE A 131 13.29 -15.15 -11.86
CA PHE A 131 14.69 -14.69 -11.91
C PHE A 131 15.55 -15.30 -10.81
N LYS A 132 16.83 -15.58 -11.09
CA LYS A 132 17.71 -16.31 -10.16
C LYS A 132 18.19 -15.41 -9.02
N SER A 133 18.22 -14.11 -9.26
CA SER A 133 18.70 -13.10 -8.33
C SER A 133 17.93 -11.79 -8.50
N GLY A 134 18.06 -10.92 -7.49
CA GLY A 134 17.54 -9.56 -7.57
C GLY A 134 18.16 -8.75 -8.72
N ASP A 135 19.43 -9.01 -9.07
CA ASP A 135 20.10 -8.30 -10.17
C ASP A 135 19.55 -8.71 -11.54
N GLU A 136 19.30 -10.01 -11.76
CA GLU A 136 18.64 -10.49 -12.99
C GLU A 136 17.23 -9.90 -13.10
N CYS A 137 16.50 -9.84 -11.99
CA CYS A 137 15.18 -9.24 -11.92
C CYS A 137 15.23 -7.74 -12.27
N ARG A 138 16.15 -6.97 -11.66
CA ARG A 138 16.34 -5.54 -11.97
C ARG A 138 16.71 -5.32 -13.44
N ALA A 139 17.58 -6.16 -14.00
CA ALA A 139 17.95 -6.10 -15.40
C ALA A 139 16.74 -6.34 -16.32
N ALA A 140 15.85 -7.27 -15.97
CA ALA A 140 14.64 -7.53 -16.76
C ALA A 140 13.65 -6.36 -16.75
N PHE A 141 13.49 -5.67 -15.62
CA PHE A 141 12.74 -4.41 -15.54
C PHE A 141 13.39 -3.32 -16.41
N GLU A 142 14.70 -3.11 -16.28
CA GLU A 142 15.42 -2.11 -17.09
C GLU A 142 15.31 -2.39 -18.59
N GLN A 143 15.37 -3.66 -19.02
CA GLN A 143 15.15 -4.03 -20.42
C GLN A 143 13.75 -3.66 -20.92
N ALA A 144 12.71 -3.83 -20.09
CA ALA A 144 11.36 -3.38 -20.44
C ALA A 144 11.31 -1.84 -20.56
N TYR A 145 11.91 -1.13 -19.60
CA TYR A 145 11.96 0.33 -19.59
C TYR A 145 12.75 0.91 -20.78
N ILE A 146 13.86 0.29 -21.18
CA ILE A 146 14.60 0.69 -22.39
C ILE A 146 13.69 0.64 -23.63
N LYS A 147 12.90 -0.42 -23.80
CA LYS A 147 11.96 -0.53 -24.93
C LYS A 147 10.90 0.57 -24.89
N VAL A 148 10.36 0.87 -23.70
CA VAL A 148 9.39 1.97 -23.52
C VAL A 148 10.02 3.32 -23.84
N ARG A 149 11.26 3.59 -23.39
CA ARG A 149 11.98 4.84 -23.71
C ARG A 149 12.25 4.97 -25.21
N GLN A 150 12.72 3.90 -25.85
CA GLN A 150 13.00 3.89 -27.29
C GLN A 150 11.73 4.16 -28.09
N PHE A 151 10.63 3.50 -27.73
CA PHE A 151 9.34 3.73 -28.35
C PHE A 151 8.85 5.17 -28.13
N SER A 152 8.91 5.68 -26.90
CA SER A 152 8.52 7.06 -26.59
C SER A 152 9.34 8.11 -27.33
N ALA A 153 10.62 7.84 -27.59
CA ALA A 153 11.48 8.72 -28.37
C ALA A 153 11.18 8.67 -29.87
N ALA A 154 10.80 7.49 -30.39
CA ALA A 154 10.41 7.31 -31.79
C ALA A 154 9.00 7.85 -32.09
N HIS A 155 8.13 7.88 -31.06
CA HIS A 155 6.72 8.27 -31.17
C HIS A 155 6.34 9.36 -30.16
N PRO A 156 6.90 10.57 -30.28
CA PRO A 156 6.63 11.66 -29.35
C PRO A 156 5.16 12.09 -29.31
N GLU A 157 4.39 11.84 -30.37
CA GLU A 157 2.95 12.12 -30.46
C GLU A 157 2.11 11.37 -29.42
N HIS A 158 2.63 10.25 -28.88
CA HIS A 158 1.93 9.47 -27.84
C HIS A 158 2.13 10.04 -26.45
N GLU A 159 3.08 10.95 -26.23
CA GLU A 159 3.34 11.63 -24.95
C GLU A 159 3.42 10.66 -23.75
N LEU A 160 4.08 9.51 -23.92
CA LEU A 160 4.14 8.49 -22.86
C LEU A 160 4.85 9.02 -21.61
N GLY A 161 4.22 8.81 -20.46
CA GLY A 161 4.82 9.10 -19.16
C GLY A 161 5.91 8.09 -18.81
N LEU A 162 7.04 8.57 -18.30
CA LEU A 162 8.18 7.75 -17.87
C LEU A 162 8.41 7.87 -16.35
N PRO A 163 7.40 7.60 -15.49
CA PRO A 163 7.53 7.79 -14.04
C PRO A 163 8.63 6.92 -13.41
N PHE A 164 8.97 5.79 -14.02
CA PHE A 164 10.06 4.91 -13.59
C PHE A 164 11.47 5.55 -13.73
N ASP A 165 11.61 6.64 -14.48
CA ASP A 165 12.88 7.39 -14.58
C ASP A 165 13.03 8.42 -13.46
N LEU A 166 11.95 8.69 -12.72
CA LEU A 166 11.92 9.69 -11.65
C LEU A 166 12.14 9.08 -10.27
N VAL A 167 12.19 7.74 -10.16
CA VAL A 167 12.17 7.03 -8.88
C VAL A 167 13.07 5.80 -8.87
N ALA A 168 13.67 5.51 -7.71
CA ALA A 168 14.40 4.26 -7.50
C ALA A 168 13.46 3.05 -7.32
N GLN A 169 12.29 3.27 -6.71
CA GLN A 169 11.28 2.24 -6.46
C GLN A 169 10.48 1.94 -7.73
N ARG A 170 11.10 1.19 -8.65
CA ARG A 170 10.56 0.91 -9.98
C ARG A 170 10.42 -0.59 -10.25
N GLN A 171 10.50 -1.42 -9.22
CA GLN A 171 10.16 -2.84 -9.26
C GLN A 171 8.80 -3.08 -8.61
N LEU A 172 8.19 -4.22 -8.90
CA LEU A 172 6.85 -4.56 -8.44
C LEU A 172 6.89 -5.24 -7.08
N ASN A 173 6.08 -4.76 -6.13
CA ASN A 173 5.77 -5.44 -4.88
C ASN A 173 4.28 -5.79 -4.79
N ALA A 174 3.96 -7.04 -4.45
CA ALA A 174 2.58 -7.53 -4.41
C ALA A 174 1.94 -7.52 -3.01
N GLY A 175 2.65 -7.05 -1.98
CA GLY A 175 2.18 -7.11 -0.60
C GLY A 175 1.01 -6.17 -0.30
N VAL A 176 0.90 -5.07 -1.05
CA VAL A 176 -0.25 -4.16 -1.00
C VAL A 176 -0.63 -3.75 -2.41
N VAL A 177 -1.89 -3.94 -2.79
CA VAL A 177 -2.42 -3.52 -4.09
C VAL A 177 -3.77 -2.82 -3.92
N ILE A 178 -4.10 -1.94 -4.86
CA ILE A 178 -5.44 -1.36 -4.99
C ILE A 178 -6.00 -1.72 -6.36
N THR A 179 -7.28 -2.10 -6.40
CA THR A 179 -7.88 -2.59 -7.64
C THR A 179 -9.39 -2.39 -7.71
N ARG A 180 -9.90 -2.20 -8.92
CA ARG A 180 -11.32 -2.40 -9.24
C ARG A 180 -11.66 -3.88 -9.14
N VAL A 181 -12.83 -4.23 -8.63
CA VAL A 181 -13.27 -5.64 -8.49
C VAL A 181 -13.25 -6.36 -9.84
N TRP A 182 -13.72 -5.71 -10.92
CA TRP A 182 -13.67 -6.30 -12.26
C TRP A 182 -12.24 -6.64 -12.70
N ALA A 183 -11.29 -5.75 -12.43
CA ALA A 183 -9.90 -5.93 -12.81
C ALA A 183 -9.26 -7.02 -11.96
N TYR A 184 -9.59 -7.11 -10.68
CA TYR A 184 -9.10 -8.23 -9.88
C TYR A 184 -9.59 -9.59 -10.38
N LYS A 185 -10.88 -9.70 -10.73
CA LYS A 185 -11.45 -10.93 -11.30
C LYS A 185 -10.80 -11.29 -12.64
N GLU A 186 -10.54 -10.31 -13.50
CA GLU A 186 -9.78 -10.55 -14.74
C GLU A 186 -8.34 -10.99 -14.46
N LEU A 187 -7.65 -10.38 -13.49
CA LEU A 187 -6.29 -10.77 -13.10
C LEU A 187 -6.25 -12.22 -12.63
N ILE A 188 -7.16 -12.62 -11.74
CA ILE A 188 -7.24 -14.00 -11.22
C ILE A 188 -7.39 -15.01 -12.36
N GLN A 189 -8.22 -14.72 -13.35
CA GLN A 189 -8.35 -15.59 -14.53
C GLN A 189 -7.02 -15.76 -15.27
N LYS A 190 -6.22 -14.69 -15.39
CA LYS A 190 -4.90 -14.76 -16.05
C LYS A 190 -3.87 -15.48 -15.19
N VAL A 191 -3.89 -15.26 -13.88
CA VAL A 191 -3.06 -15.99 -12.91
C VAL A 191 -3.34 -17.49 -12.98
N HIS A 192 -4.61 -17.90 -12.96
CA HIS A 192 -4.99 -19.30 -13.08
C HIS A 192 -4.59 -19.90 -14.42
N ASN A 193 -4.77 -19.18 -15.52
CA ASN A 193 -4.35 -19.67 -16.82
C ASN A 193 -2.83 -19.84 -16.88
N LEU A 194 -2.06 -18.84 -16.45
CA LEU A 194 -0.59 -18.89 -16.40
C LEU A 194 -0.10 -20.07 -15.56
N THR A 195 -0.61 -20.20 -14.33
CA THR A 195 -0.13 -21.22 -13.39
C THR A 195 -0.53 -22.65 -13.78
N LYS A 196 -1.61 -22.82 -14.55
CA LYS A 196 -2.02 -24.13 -15.12
C LYS A 196 -1.26 -24.50 -16.38
N THR A 197 -0.91 -23.51 -17.22
CA THR A 197 -0.34 -23.76 -18.56
C THR A 197 1.19 -23.65 -18.59
N GLN A 198 1.80 -23.01 -17.60
CA GLN A 198 3.23 -22.77 -17.57
C GLN A 198 3.85 -23.23 -16.26
N THR A 199 5.01 -23.89 -16.39
CA THR A 199 5.91 -24.15 -15.27
C THR A 199 6.79 -22.92 -15.03
N PRO A 200 7.07 -22.55 -13.77
CA PRO A 200 7.98 -21.44 -13.50
C PRO A 200 9.37 -21.74 -14.06
N ALA A 201 10.04 -20.71 -14.58
CA ALA A 201 11.37 -20.84 -15.17
C ALA A 201 12.40 -21.35 -14.16
N LEU A 202 12.18 -21.04 -12.88
CA LEU A 202 13.03 -21.45 -11.78
C LEU A 202 12.23 -22.25 -10.76
N ASN A 203 12.92 -23.20 -10.12
CA ASN A 203 12.32 -24.09 -9.13
C ASN A 203 11.08 -24.85 -9.67
N ALA A 204 11.12 -25.29 -10.93
CA ALA A 204 10.00 -25.99 -11.59
C ALA A 204 9.44 -27.16 -10.76
N GLN A 205 10.29 -27.86 -10.03
CA GLN A 205 9.90 -28.95 -9.12
C GLN A 205 8.97 -28.51 -7.98
N LYS A 206 9.06 -27.25 -7.53
CA LYS A 206 8.23 -26.66 -6.48
C LYS A 206 6.97 -26.00 -7.04
N GLY A 207 6.84 -25.90 -8.36
CA GLY A 207 5.79 -25.11 -9.00
C GLY A 207 5.87 -23.62 -8.63
N TRP A 208 4.80 -22.90 -8.95
CA TRP A 208 4.65 -21.50 -8.54
C TRP A 208 4.51 -21.41 -7.03
N PHE A 209 5.19 -20.45 -6.39
CA PHE A 209 5.09 -20.25 -4.94
C PHE A 209 5.09 -18.77 -4.50
N CYS A 210 5.18 -17.84 -5.45
CA CYS A 210 5.27 -16.40 -5.19
C CYS A 210 4.32 -15.64 -6.11
N ASP A 211 3.31 -15.00 -5.51
CA ASP A 211 2.36 -14.09 -6.16
C ASP A 211 3.08 -12.92 -6.85
N GLN A 212 4.06 -12.31 -6.18
CA GLN A 212 4.86 -11.23 -6.74
C GLN A 212 5.59 -11.65 -8.03
N SER A 213 6.06 -12.89 -8.12
CA SER A 213 6.68 -13.40 -9.35
C SER A 213 5.70 -13.47 -10.52
N ILE A 214 4.46 -13.88 -10.25
CA ILE A 214 3.40 -13.96 -11.26
C ILE A 214 2.98 -12.57 -11.74
N ILE A 215 2.74 -11.64 -10.82
CA ILE A 215 2.33 -10.30 -11.21
C ILE A 215 3.51 -9.59 -11.92
N THR A 216 4.75 -9.87 -11.54
CA THR A 216 5.95 -9.36 -12.24
C THR A 216 6.02 -9.83 -13.69
N ILE A 217 5.81 -11.13 -13.97
CA ILE A 217 5.86 -11.61 -15.37
C ILE A 217 4.73 -11.03 -16.21
N LEU A 218 3.52 -10.90 -15.65
CA LEU A 218 2.38 -10.26 -16.32
C LEU A 218 2.66 -8.77 -16.60
N TYR A 219 3.25 -8.06 -15.65
CA TYR A 219 3.59 -6.64 -15.79
C TYR A 219 4.66 -6.39 -16.85
N LEU A 220 5.76 -7.15 -16.81
CA LEU A 220 6.86 -6.99 -17.75
C LEU A 220 6.46 -7.38 -19.19
N ASP A 221 5.66 -8.44 -19.36
CA ASP A 221 5.07 -8.78 -20.64
C ASP A 221 4.18 -7.65 -21.15
N LEU A 222 3.28 -7.15 -20.31
CA LEU A 222 2.36 -6.08 -20.68
C LEU A 222 3.10 -4.83 -21.20
N LEU A 223 4.12 -4.36 -20.47
CA LEU A 223 4.91 -3.20 -20.89
C LEU A 223 5.61 -3.41 -22.23
N LYS A 224 6.26 -4.57 -22.42
CA LYS A 224 7.01 -4.87 -23.65
C LYS A 224 6.05 -5.02 -24.83
N TRP A 225 4.98 -5.79 -24.65
CA TRP A 225 3.98 -6.06 -25.67
C TRP A 225 3.29 -4.77 -26.15
N GLU A 226 2.95 -3.86 -25.23
CA GLU A 226 2.31 -2.58 -25.58
C GLU A 226 3.10 -1.76 -26.59
N VAL A 227 4.43 -1.70 -26.43
CA VAL A 227 5.31 -0.92 -27.30
C VAL A 227 5.75 -1.70 -28.53
N GLU A 228 6.00 -3.01 -28.41
CA GLU A 228 6.40 -3.86 -29.53
C GLU A 228 5.30 -4.04 -30.57
N ARG A 229 4.04 -3.94 -30.15
CA ARG A 229 2.87 -4.03 -31.03
C ARG A 229 2.31 -2.67 -31.42
N ASP A 230 2.94 -1.58 -30.98
CA ASP A 230 2.46 -0.21 -31.20
C ASP A 230 0.96 -0.07 -30.87
N ILE A 231 0.60 -0.53 -29.67
CA ILE A 231 -0.79 -0.54 -29.20
C ILE A 231 -1.36 0.89 -29.12
N PHE A 232 -0.49 1.89 -28.94
CA PHE A 232 -0.88 3.29 -28.79
C PHE A 232 -1.27 3.94 -30.12
N SER A 233 -0.74 3.49 -31.26
CA SER A 233 -1.20 3.91 -32.59
C SER A 233 -2.49 3.21 -33.05
N MET A 234 -2.88 2.09 -32.42
CA MET A 234 -4.09 1.36 -32.84
C MET A 234 -5.36 2.20 -32.66
N PRO A 235 -6.35 2.06 -33.56
CA PRO A 235 -7.71 2.56 -33.35
C PRO A 235 -8.30 2.06 -32.02
N LYS A 236 -9.17 2.86 -31.39
CA LYS A 236 -9.69 2.58 -30.04
C LYS A 236 -10.32 1.19 -29.90
N ASN A 237 -11.13 0.77 -30.87
CA ASN A 237 -11.80 -0.53 -30.88
C ASN A 237 -10.80 -1.70 -30.99
N GLU A 238 -9.79 -1.58 -31.84
CA GLU A 238 -8.73 -2.59 -31.97
C GLU A 238 -7.89 -2.66 -30.70
N ARG A 239 -7.52 -1.50 -30.14
CA ARG A 239 -6.79 -1.38 -28.87
C ARG A 239 -7.55 -2.05 -27.71
N GLN A 240 -8.86 -1.85 -27.64
CA GLN A 240 -9.71 -2.46 -26.61
C GLN A 240 -9.82 -3.99 -26.76
N ALA A 241 -9.70 -4.50 -27.98
CA ALA A 241 -9.70 -5.95 -28.28
C ALA A 241 -8.31 -6.58 -28.11
N ALA A 242 -7.23 -5.80 -28.22
CA ALA A 242 -5.85 -6.27 -28.15
C ALA A 242 -5.53 -6.92 -26.79
N ARG A 243 -4.73 -7.98 -26.83
CA ARG A 243 -4.33 -8.75 -25.63
C ARG A 243 -2.84 -9.08 -25.66
N SER A 244 -2.19 -8.97 -24.50
CA SER A 244 -0.80 -9.39 -24.31
C SER A 244 -0.62 -10.90 -24.45
N THR A 245 0.62 -11.39 -24.39
CA THR A 245 0.94 -12.82 -24.44
C THR A 245 0.14 -13.62 -23.41
N TYR A 246 -0.10 -13.05 -22.23
CA TYR A 246 -0.87 -13.66 -21.16
C TYR A 246 -2.36 -13.28 -21.16
N GLY A 247 -2.83 -12.64 -22.22
CA GLY A 247 -4.23 -12.27 -22.35
C GLY A 247 -4.63 -11.02 -21.56
N MET A 248 -3.67 -10.16 -21.17
CA MET A 248 -3.92 -8.91 -20.43
C MET A 248 -4.33 -7.78 -21.39
N ARG A 249 -5.23 -6.89 -20.96
CA ARG A 249 -5.55 -5.65 -21.68
C ARG A 249 -4.42 -4.63 -21.54
N ALA A 250 -4.26 -3.78 -22.54
CA ALA A 250 -3.35 -2.62 -22.47
C ALA A 250 -3.75 -1.67 -21.33
N GLY A 251 -2.78 -1.12 -20.62
CA GLY A 251 -2.98 -0.19 -19.49
C GLY A 251 -3.52 -0.83 -18.21
N PHE A 252 -3.58 -2.17 -18.12
CA PHE A 252 -4.25 -2.85 -17.03
C PHE A 252 -3.50 -2.81 -15.68
N ILE A 253 -2.18 -3.02 -15.71
CA ILE A 253 -1.32 -3.02 -14.51
C ILE A 253 -0.49 -1.72 -14.47
N GLY A 254 -0.55 -1.03 -13.33
CA GLY A 254 0.32 0.10 -13.00
C GLY A 254 1.12 -0.16 -11.71
N LEU A 255 2.14 0.67 -11.49
CA LEU A 255 2.86 0.73 -10.22
C LEU A 255 2.64 2.09 -9.55
N ASP A 256 2.50 2.09 -8.23
CA ASP A 256 2.60 3.30 -7.42
C ASP A 256 4.07 3.72 -7.32
N TYR A 257 4.60 4.32 -8.39
CA TYR A 257 6.00 4.75 -8.47
C TYR A 257 6.38 5.79 -7.40
N VAL A 258 5.40 6.56 -6.92
CA VAL A 258 5.65 7.67 -5.98
C VAL A 258 5.47 7.23 -4.52
N ASN A 259 5.06 5.98 -4.29
CA ASN A 259 4.78 5.40 -2.98
C ASN A 259 3.82 6.27 -2.15
N GLU A 260 2.82 6.86 -2.81
CA GLU A 260 1.81 7.68 -2.13
C GLU A 260 0.80 6.79 -1.40
N PHE A 261 0.45 5.66 -1.98
CA PHE A 261 -0.50 4.72 -1.41
C PHE A 261 0.18 3.77 -0.45
N THR A 262 1.31 3.20 -0.86
CA THR A 262 2.01 2.18 -0.11
C THR A 262 3.52 2.30 -0.28
N THR A 263 4.28 1.79 0.69
CA THR A 263 5.71 1.56 0.54
C THR A 263 6.08 0.23 1.19
N SER A 264 6.96 -0.54 0.55
CA SER A 264 7.80 -1.50 1.25
C SER A 264 9.16 -0.82 1.45
N ASN A 265 9.63 -0.73 2.69
CA ASN A 265 11.03 -0.41 2.93
C ASN A 265 11.61 -1.51 3.78
N THR A 266 12.58 -2.21 3.21
CA THR A 266 13.56 -2.95 4.02
C THR A 266 14.40 -1.95 4.80
N LEU A 267 14.92 -2.34 5.97
CA LEU A 267 15.86 -1.54 6.75
C LEU A 267 17.02 -1.01 5.90
N ILE A 268 17.38 -1.73 4.83
CA ILE A 268 18.48 -1.44 3.91
C ILE A 268 18.15 -0.33 2.91
N THR A 269 16.88 -0.09 2.56
CA THR A 269 16.47 0.90 1.53
C THR A 269 16.02 2.23 2.13
N ILE A 270 15.75 2.27 3.43
CA ILE A 270 15.39 3.50 4.16
C ILE A 270 16.47 4.58 4.08
N TYR A 271 17.71 4.21 3.72
CA TYR A 271 18.85 5.12 3.55
C TYR A 271 18.74 6.10 2.39
N LEU A 272 17.85 5.81 1.44
CA LEU A 272 17.58 6.65 0.27
C LEU A 272 16.66 7.83 0.61
N VAL A 273 16.12 7.85 1.83
CA VAL A 273 15.11 8.81 2.25
C VAL A 273 15.73 9.90 3.13
N GLU A 274 15.24 11.13 2.94
CA GLU A 274 15.58 12.31 3.70
C GLU A 274 14.32 12.91 4.33
N MET A 275 14.38 13.20 5.63
CA MET A 275 13.27 13.86 6.31
C MET A 275 13.47 15.37 6.30
N HIS A 276 12.38 16.11 6.04
CA HIS A 276 12.39 17.57 6.05
C HIS A 276 11.35 18.14 7.03
N ASP A 277 11.76 19.17 7.74
CA ASP A 277 10.96 19.97 8.66
C ASP A 277 9.92 20.86 7.95
N LYS A 278 10.12 21.19 6.67
CA LYS A 278 9.18 22.03 5.88
C LYS A 278 7.73 21.50 5.82
N HIS A 279 7.53 20.20 5.97
CA HIS A 279 6.18 19.60 5.98
C HIS A 279 5.53 19.68 7.36
N TRP A 280 6.33 20.04 8.36
CA TRP A 280 5.90 20.33 9.72
C TRP A 280 5.72 21.81 9.98
N THR A 281 5.97 22.70 9.01
CA THR A 281 5.95 24.15 9.24
C THR A 281 4.67 24.65 9.90
N LYS A 282 3.50 24.05 9.61
CA LYS A 282 2.23 24.40 10.25
C LYS A 282 2.10 23.98 11.73
N TYR A 283 3.00 23.13 12.21
CA TYR A 283 3.08 22.59 13.56
C TYR A 283 4.34 23.03 14.31
N LEU A 284 5.21 23.83 13.69
CA LEU A 284 6.43 24.34 14.31
C LEU A 284 6.21 25.81 14.73
N PRO A 285 6.98 26.32 15.71
CA PRO A 285 6.87 27.72 16.14
C PRO A 285 6.94 28.71 14.97
N VAL A 286 6.15 29.79 15.05
CA VAL A 286 6.16 30.90 14.08
C VAL A 286 7.57 31.52 14.07
N GLY A 287 8.20 31.55 12.90
CA GLY A 287 9.61 31.92 12.71
C GLY A 287 10.46 30.79 12.11
N GLY A 288 10.04 29.53 12.29
CA GLY A 288 10.72 28.36 11.73
C GLY A 288 12.20 28.26 12.11
N PRO A 289 12.91 27.20 11.70
CA PRO A 289 14.36 27.29 11.65
C PRO A 289 14.77 28.25 10.54
N GLU A 290 15.77 29.11 10.78
CA GLU A 290 16.35 30.04 9.77
C GLU A 290 16.81 29.31 8.49
N ARG A 291 17.00 27.98 8.56
CA ARG A 291 17.37 27.11 7.44
C ARG A 291 16.56 25.80 7.47
N PRO A 292 16.10 25.29 6.32
CA PRO A 292 15.46 23.98 6.26
C PRO A 292 16.46 22.90 6.71
N HIS A 293 16.09 22.12 7.72
CA HIS A 293 16.89 21.01 8.18
C HIS A 293 16.45 19.72 7.50
N SER A 294 17.40 19.10 6.83
CA SER A 294 17.23 17.79 6.23
C SER A 294 18.14 16.79 6.92
N HIS A 295 17.61 15.59 7.19
CA HIS A 295 18.41 14.51 7.78
C HIS A 295 18.29 13.27 6.92
N GLY A 296 19.43 12.88 6.33
CA GLY A 296 19.54 11.59 5.67
C GLY A 296 19.29 10.49 6.68
N ILE A 297 18.35 9.62 6.38
CA ILE A 297 18.07 8.48 7.22
C ILE A 297 19.24 7.51 7.06
N THR A 298 19.95 7.18 8.13
CA THR A 298 21.00 6.14 8.08
C THR A 298 20.81 5.04 9.10
N ARG A 299 19.85 5.16 10.03
CA ARG A 299 19.48 4.13 11.01
C ARG A 299 18.09 4.46 11.55
N PHE A 300 17.27 3.45 11.90
CA PHE A 300 15.94 3.66 12.49
C PHE A 300 15.97 4.52 13.76
N ASN A 301 17.00 4.35 14.60
CA ASN A 301 17.15 5.17 15.81
C ASN A 301 17.34 6.66 15.48
N ARG A 302 17.95 7.01 14.33
CA ARG A 302 18.06 8.39 13.86
C ARG A 302 16.73 8.94 13.35
N ILE A 303 15.90 8.09 12.75
CA ILE A 303 14.51 8.45 12.40
C ILE A 303 13.75 8.83 13.65
N GLY A 304 13.73 7.93 14.65
CA GLY A 304 13.02 8.16 15.91
C GLY A 304 13.52 9.39 16.66
N ARG A 305 14.82 9.71 16.58
CA ARG A 305 15.40 10.95 17.15
C ARG A 305 14.94 12.18 16.40
N TYR A 306 15.16 12.27 15.09
CA TYR A 306 14.79 13.44 14.30
C TYR A 306 13.28 13.71 14.34
N VAL A 307 12.47 12.65 14.18
CA VAL A 307 11.02 12.74 14.34
C VAL A 307 10.69 13.18 15.78
N GLY A 308 11.31 12.56 16.80
CA GLY A 308 11.15 12.96 18.20
C GLY A 308 11.46 14.43 18.48
N ASP A 309 12.51 14.98 17.86
CA ASP A 309 12.87 16.40 18.00
C ASP A 309 11.86 17.33 17.32
N LEU A 310 11.28 16.91 16.20
CA LEU A 310 10.15 17.63 15.58
C LEU A 310 8.93 17.63 16.51
N TYR A 311 8.59 16.50 17.13
CA TYR A 311 7.52 16.44 18.13
C TYR A 311 7.77 17.35 19.31
N LYS A 312 8.97 17.32 19.90
CA LYS A 312 9.31 18.15 21.06
C LYS A 312 9.11 19.63 20.73
N ARG A 313 9.58 20.08 19.56
CA ARG A 313 9.40 21.46 19.09
C ARG A 313 7.93 21.79 18.83
N ALA A 314 7.21 20.90 18.16
CA ALA A 314 5.80 21.10 17.87
C ALA A 314 4.96 21.17 19.16
N TYR A 315 5.24 20.27 20.11
CA TYR A 315 4.56 20.21 21.40
C TYR A 315 4.86 21.44 22.25
N ALA A 316 6.10 21.93 22.24
CA ALA A 316 6.44 23.20 22.87
C ALA A 316 5.65 24.38 22.28
N ALA A 317 5.36 24.35 20.98
CA ALA A 317 4.64 25.41 20.27
C ALA A 317 3.12 25.36 20.46
N HIS A 318 2.51 24.17 20.46
CA HIS A 318 1.04 24.03 20.43
C HIS A 318 0.45 23.10 21.50
N GLY A 319 1.27 22.57 22.42
CA GLY A 319 0.87 21.62 23.44
C GLY A 319 0.24 20.36 22.85
N GLU A 320 -0.80 19.83 23.51
CA GLU A 320 -1.58 18.69 23.02
C GLU A 320 -2.32 18.96 21.69
N GLY A 321 -2.43 20.23 21.28
CA GLY A 321 -3.09 20.64 20.03
C GLY A 321 -2.36 20.18 18.76
N ILE A 322 -1.12 19.68 18.86
CA ILE A 322 -0.40 19.10 17.72
C ILE A 322 -0.94 17.75 17.27
N TYR A 323 -1.59 17.03 18.19
CA TYR A 323 -2.09 15.70 17.91
C TYR A 323 -3.36 15.82 17.07
N THR A 324 -3.40 15.07 15.97
CA THR A 324 -4.60 15.08 15.14
C THR A 324 -5.71 14.35 15.87
N ARG A 325 -6.83 15.04 16.07
CA ARG A 325 -8.05 14.40 16.57
C ARG A 325 -8.77 13.79 15.39
N LEU A 326 -8.65 12.48 15.22
CA LEU A 326 -9.42 11.76 14.23
C LEU A 326 -10.78 11.38 14.82
N ALA A 327 -11.85 11.81 14.15
CA ALA A 327 -13.21 11.39 14.47
C ALA A 327 -13.43 9.97 13.90
N VAL A 328 -13.63 9.00 14.79
CA VAL A 328 -13.94 7.61 14.44
C VAL A 328 -15.30 7.20 14.99
N PRO A 329 -16.16 6.54 14.21
CA PRO A 329 -17.48 6.14 14.68
C PRO A 329 -17.34 5.06 15.76
N ARG A 330 -17.97 5.28 16.93
CA ARG A 330 -18.11 4.22 17.93
C ARG A 330 -19.06 3.15 17.43
N TRP A 331 -18.88 1.91 17.87
CA TRP A 331 -19.84 0.85 17.62
C TRP A 331 -20.57 0.45 18.91
N VAL A 332 -21.89 0.31 18.83
CA VAL A 332 -22.76 -0.11 19.96
C VAL A 332 -23.76 -1.14 19.44
N GLY A 333 -23.80 -2.32 20.07
CA GLY A 333 -24.65 -3.43 19.59
C GLY A 333 -24.37 -3.80 18.13
N GLY A 334 -23.13 -3.60 17.69
CA GLY A 334 -22.73 -3.80 16.32
C GLY A 334 -23.21 -2.76 15.29
N LYS A 335 -23.85 -1.66 15.69
CA LYS A 335 -24.18 -0.57 14.75
C LYS A 335 -23.24 0.60 14.98
N ARG A 336 -22.94 1.36 13.92
CA ARG A 336 -22.26 2.65 14.09
C ARG A 336 -23.17 3.54 14.94
N ALA A 337 -22.65 4.03 16.05
CA ALA A 337 -23.35 5.00 16.87
C ALA A 337 -23.43 6.34 16.12
N SER A 338 -24.48 7.12 16.41
CA SER A 338 -24.63 8.48 15.88
C SER A 338 -23.60 9.47 16.42
N GLY A 339 -22.90 9.13 17.51
CA GLY A 339 -21.80 9.91 18.07
C GLY A 339 -20.42 9.43 17.60
N ALA A 340 -19.59 10.37 17.12
CA ALA A 340 -18.18 10.12 16.86
C ALA A 340 -17.37 10.10 18.16
N ASN A 341 -16.46 9.15 18.31
CA ASN A 341 -15.36 9.25 19.26
C ASN A 341 -14.22 10.01 18.59
N TYR A 342 -13.50 10.82 19.35
CA TYR A 342 -12.23 11.36 18.89
C TYR A 342 -11.11 10.51 19.49
N ILE A 343 -10.21 10.06 18.64
CA ILE A 343 -8.93 9.49 19.06
C ILE A 343 -7.84 10.49 18.70
N SER A 344 -6.94 10.75 19.65
CA SER A 344 -5.75 11.54 19.38
C SER A 344 -4.73 10.62 18.72
N LEU A 345 -4.43 10.89 17.47
CA LEU A 345 -3.32 10.29 16.75
C LEU A 345 -2.18 11.27 16.67
N THR A 346 -1.07 10.76 16.18
CA THR A 346 0.08 11.59 15.84
C THR A 346 -0.26 12.73 14.89
N PRO A 347 0.52 13.81 14.88
CA PRO A 347 0.61 14.68 13.71
C PRO A 347 0.79 13.81 12.45
N PRO A 348 0.37 14.26 11.26
CA PRO A 348 0.67 13.57 10.02
C PRO A 348 2.19 13.53 9.83
N LEU A 349 2.75 12.33 9.83
CA LEU A 349 4.19 12.15 10.00
C LEU A 349 4.70 10.88 9.32
N MET A 350 5.28 11.04 8.14
CA MET A 350 6.71 11.18 7.89
C MET A 350 6.79 11.80 6.49
N ALA A 351 6.93 13.10 6.36
CA ALA A 351 7.06 13.67 5.02
C ALA A 351 8.47 13.37 4.47
N LEU A 352 8.62 12.13 4.05
CA LEU A 352 9.79 11.51 3.49
C LEU A 352 9.96 12.11 2.10
N LYS A 353 11.02 12.89 1.88
CA LYS A 353 11.47 13.23 0.54
C LYS A 353 12.59 12.24 0.22
N LEU A 354 12.66 11.68 -0.98
CA LEU A 354 13.94 11.08 -1.39
C LEU A 354 14.99 12.18 -1.50
N ARG A 355 16.26 11.80 -1.28
CA ARG A 355 17.37 12.67 -1.68
C ARG A 355 17.19 13.06 -3.14
N PRO A 356 17.18 14.36 -3.49
CA PRO A 356 17.20 14.75 -4.89
C PRO A 356 18.55 14.32 -5.48
N ILE A 357 18.54 13.51 -6.53
CA ILE A 357 19.60 13.58 -7.53
C ILE A 357 19.08 14.61 -8.53
N ASP A 358 19.60 15.83 -8.43
CA ASP A 358 19.42 16.85 -9.46
C ASP A 358 20.12 16.36 -10.73
N THR A 359 19.63 16.68 -11.92
CA THR A 359 20.44 17.68 -12.63
C THR A 359 19.68 18.87 -13.23
N VAL A 360 18.46 18.76 -13.77
CA VAL A 360 17.73 19.92 -14.30
C VAL A 360 16.22 19.65 -14.39
N LYS A 361 15.46 20.01 -13.34
CA LYS A 361 13.98 20.20 -13.34
C LYS A 361 13.10 19.02 -13.79
N HIS A 362 12.49 18.26 -12.86
CA HIS A 362 11.04 17.96 -12.81
C HIS A 362 10.71 17.13 -11.56
N MET A 363 10.32 17.83 -10.49
CA MET A 363 10.15 17.29 -9.15
C MET A 363 8.85 16.49 -8.99
N THR A 364 8.94 15.28 -8.42
CA THR A 364 7.80 14.62 -7.77
C THR A 364 7.90 14.81 -6.26
N ARG A 365 6.87 15.44 -5.68
CA ARG A 365 6.72 15.57 -4.22
C ARG A 365 6.20 14.24 -3.69
N ARG A 366 6.88 13.65 -2.71
CA ARG A 366 6.38 12.46 -2.03
C ARG A 366 5.45 12.86 -0.89
N THR A 367 4.27 12.26 -0.89
CA THR A 367 3.40 12.15 0.28
C THR A 367 3.83 10.94 1.10
N PHE A 368 3.57 10.99 2.40
CA PHE A 368 3.81 9.83 3.26
C PHE A 368 2.86 8.70 2.85
N PRO A 369 3.34 7.46 2.64
CA PRO A 369 2.48 6.35 2.27
C PRO A 369 1.41 6.14 3.34
N GLY A 370 0.17 5.91 2.91
CA GLY A 370 -0.89 5.54 3.85
C GLY A 370 -0.72 4.13 4.42
N ILE A 371 0.01 3.26 3.73
CA ILE A 371 0.26 1.88 4.14
C ILE A 371 1.76 1.56 4.06
N PHE A 372 2.30 0.96 5.11
CA PHE A 372 3.66 0.44 5.14
C PHE A 372 3.64 -1.10 5.12
N HIS A 373 4.38 -1.72 4.22
CA HIS A 373 4.51 -3.17 4.11
C HIS A 373 5.84 -3.66 4.73
N ALA A 374 5.75 -4.46 5.80
CA ALA A 374 6.90 -5.05 6.48
C ALA A 374 7.21 -6.45 5.93
N ALA A 375 7.84 -6.50 4.76
CA ALA A 375 8.08 -7.73 3.99
C ALA A 375 8.91 -8.81 4.71
N GLY A 376 9.51 -8.53 5.88
CA GLY A 376 10.23 -9.53 6.68
C GLY A 376 11.57 -9.96 6.08
N LEU A 377 12.14 -9.17 5.16
CA LEU A 377 13.38 -9.48 4.46
C LEU A 377 14.65 -9.10 5.25
N ASP A 378 14.52 -8.43 6.39
CA ASP A 378 15.68 -7.94 7.15
C ASP A 378 16.20 -9.00 8.15
N PRO A 379 17.48 -9.42 8.04
CA PRO A 379 18.06 -10.40 8.94
C PRO A 379 17.95 -9.98 10.41
N GLY A 380 17.49 -10.91 11.26
CA GLY A 380 17.39 -10.71 12.71
C GLY A 380 16.11 -10.01 13.20
N PHE A 381 15.19 -9.66 12.30
CA PHE A 381 13.90 -9.06 12.67
C PHE A 381 12.73 -9.93 12.26
N THR A 382 11.79 -10.17 13.17
CA THR A 382 10.48 -10.73 12.80
C THR A 382 9.63 -9.65 12.13
N LYS A 383 8.61 -10.07 11.36
CA LYS A 383 7.64 -9.15 10.73
C LYS A 383 7.01 -8.20 11.77
N VAL A 384 6.58 -8.75 12.90
CA VAL A 384 6.02 -7.96 14.02
C VAL A 384 7.04 -6.95 14.55
N THR A 385 8.29 -7.37 14.74
CA THR A 385 9.35 -6.45 15.19
C THR A 385 9.58 -5.30 14.19
N GLN A 386 9.52 -5.56 12.88
CA GLN A 386 9.61 -4.50 11.87
C GLN A 386 8.42 -3.53 11.98
N MET A 387 7.20 -4.05 12.10
CA MET A 387 5.99 -3.22 12.29
C MET A 387 6.10 -2.36 13.55
N GLU A 388 6.57 -2.92 14.67
CA GLU A 388 6.82 -2.17 15.92
C GLU A 388 7.87 -1.07 15.73
N LEU A 389 9.00 -1.38 15.10
CA LEU A 389 10.07 -0.40 14.87
C LEU A 389 9.62 0.76 13.98
N VAL A 390 8.82 0.47 12.96
CA VAL A 390 8.22 1.48 12.09
C VAL A 390 7.22 2.33 12.87
N ALA A 391 6.35 1.72 13.68
CA ALA A 391 5.41 2.45 14.53
C ALA A 391 6.13 3.37 15.55
N ILE A 392 7.23 2.90 16.13
CA ILE A 392 8.10 3.69 17.02
C ILE A 392 8.78 4.83 16.25
N GLY A 393 9.35 4.53 15.08
CA GLY A 393 10.01 5.53 14.23
C GLY A 393 9.04 6.61 13.73
N ALA A 394 7.82 6.21 13.37
CA ALA A 394 6.70 7.09 13.03
C ALA A 394 6.15 7.87 14.23
N ARG A 395 6.57 7.45 15.45
CA ARG A 395 6.07 7.95 16.73
C ARG A 395 4.55 7.81 16.86
N TRP A 396 3.93 6.87 16.12
CA TRP A 396 2.48 6.70 15.97
C TRP A 396 1.71 6.55 17.30
N PHE A 397 2.40 6.06 18.32
CA PHE A 397 1.85 5.87 19.67
C PHE A 397 2.20 6.94 20.69
N VAL A 398 2.94 7.99 20.31
CA VAL A 398 3.32 9.09 21.23
C VAL A 398 2.13 9.67 22.00
N PRO A 399 0.95 9.98 21.38
CA PRO A 399 -0.19 10.46 22.15
C PRO A 399 -0.59 9.48 23.25
N MET A 400 -0.66 8.18 22.95
CA MET A 400 -1.06 7.14 23.92
C MET A 400 0.02 6.86 24.97
N ALA A 401 1.28 7.18 24.69
CA ALA A 401 2.39 7.07 25.63
C ALA A 401 2.35 8.16 26.70
N HIS A 402 1.97 9.39 26.35
CA HIS A 402 2.05 10.55 27.24
C HIS A 402 0.69 11.08 27.73
N ASP A 403 -0.40 10.77 27.05
CA ASP A 403 -1.76 11.15 27.45
C ASP A 403 -2.60 9.90 27.81
N ARG A 404 -2.94 9.76 29.10
CA ARG A 404 -3.78 8.67 29.62
C ARG A 404 -5.19 8.70 29.01
N LYS A 405 -5.74 9.88 28.71
CA LYS A 405 -7.04 10.04 28.08
C LYS A 405 -6.99 9.55 26.63
N ALA A 406 -5.96 9.92 25.88
CA ALA A 406 -5.73 9.41 24.52
C ALA A 406 -5.63 7.87 24.51
N LYS A 407 -4.81 7.27 25.40
CA LYS A 407 -4.72 5.80 25.54
C LYS A 407 -6.08 5.18 25.82
N HIS A 408 -6.81 5.72 26.81
CA HIS A 408 -8.13 5.20 27.19
C HIS A 408 -9.14 5.30 26.04
N GLN A 409 -9.17 6.41 25.30
CA GLN A 409 -10.04 6.60 24.14
C GLN A 409 -9.74 5.58 23.03
N ALA A 410 -8.46 5.37 22.71
CA ALA A 410 -8.02 4.40 21.71
C ALA A 410 -8.43 2.97 22.09
N MET A 411 -8.16 2.56 23.34
CA MET A 411 -8.55 1.23 23.84
C MET A 411 -10.07 1.03 23.83
N LYS A 412 -10.84 2.01 24.29
CA LYS A 412 -12.31 1.95 24.28
C LYS A 412 -12.86 1.85 22.86
N TYR A 413 -12.24 2.54 21.92
CA TYR A 413 -12.63 2.45 20.52
C TYR A 413 -12.32 1.08 19.92
N LEU A 414 -11.10 0.55 20.09
CA LEU A 414 -10.73 -0.79 19.62
C LEU A 414 -11.59 -1.89 20.25
N ALA A 415 -11.91 -1.77 21.54
CA ALA A 415 -12.85 -2.66 22.22
C ALA A 415 -14.26 -2.67 21.60
N SER A 416 -14.66 -1.56 20.98
CA SER A 416 -15.94 -1.48 20.26
C SER A 416 -15.84 -1.92 18.80
N ALA A 417 -14.66 -1.87 18.19
CA ALA A 417 -14.50 -2.06 16.75
C ALA A 417 -14.87 -3.51 16.33
N PRO A 418 -15.78 -3.67 15.37
CA PRO A 418 -16.13 -4.99 14.87
C PRO A 418 -15.03 -5.53 13.96
N LEU A 419 -14.64 -6.78 14.19
CA LEU A 419 -13.76 -7.51 13.31
C LEU A 419 -14.60 -8.32 12.32
N PHE A 420 -14.54 -7.96 11.04
CA PHE A 420 -15.19 -8.73 9.97
C PHE A 420 -14.23 -9.81 9.50
N LEU A 421 -14.63 -11.07 9.56
CA LEU A 421 -13.82 -12.21 9.16
C LEU A 421 -14.55 -12.91 8.01
N SER A 422 -13.96 -12.89 6.82
CA SER A 422 -14.48 -13.65 5.67
C SER A 422 -13.96 -15.08 5.75
N THR A 423 -14.91 -16.00 5.82
CA THR A 423 -14.73 -17.46 5.72
C THR A 423 -14.97 -17.90 4.27
N ASN A 424 -15.04 -19.21 4.04
CA ASN A 424 -15.34 -19.77 2.72
C ASN A 424 -16.68 -19.31 2.12
N ASN A 425 -17.71 -19.10 2.96
CA ASN A 425 -19.09 -18.92 2.47
C ASN A 425 -19.82 -17.73 3.11
N SER A 426 -19.18 -17.04 4.05
CA SER A 426 -19.85 -15.98 4.80
C SER A 426 -18.85 -15.02 5.44
N ILE A 427 -19.33 -13.81 5.73
CA ILE A 427 -18.63 -12.91 6.64
C ILE A 427 -19.24 -13.06 8.02
N ILE A 428 -18.42 -13.56 8.96
CA ILE A 428 -18.76 -13.52 10.37
C ILE A 428 -18.28 -12.20 10.96
N ARG A 429 -18.93 -11.83 12.05
CA ARG A 429 -18.62 -10.62 12.78
C ARG A 429 -18.24 -10.97 14.20
N ASP A 430 -17.06 -10.53 14.59
CA ASP A 430 -16.53 -10.67 15.95
C ASP A 430 -16.14 -9.30 16.54
N SER A 431 -15.57 -9.32 17.73
CA SER A 431 -14.92 -8.19 18.37
C SER A 431 -13.42 -8.24 18.12
N TYR A 432 -12.84 -7.11 17.69
CA TYR A 432 -11.39 -6.96 17.63
C TYR A 432 -10.73 -7.30 18.95
N TYR A 433 -11.24 -6.76 20.06
CA TYR A 433 -10.63 -6.95 21.37
C TYR A 433 -10.72 -8.40 21.86
N ALA A 434 -11.81 -9.12 21.54
CA ALA A 434 -11.93 -10.53 21.88
C ALA A 434 -10.88 -11.41 21.16
N LYS A 435 -10.47 -11.03 19.95
CA LYS A 435 -9.51 -11.79 19.13
C LYS A 435 -8.06 -11.32 19.29
N CYS A 436 -7.85 -10.01 19.45
CA CYS A 436 -6.54 -9.37 19.37
C CYS A 436 -6.12 -8.63 20.65
N GLY A 437 -7.04 -8.41 21.60
CA GLY A 437 -6.76 -7.58 22.77
C GLY A 437 -6.32 -6.17 22.37
N PHE A 438 -5.18 -5.72 22.91
CA PHE A 438 -4.55 -4.45 22.56
C PHE A 438 -3.04 -4.68 22.32
N PRO A 439 -2.64 -5.09 21.10
CA PRO A 439 -1.30 -5.62 20.82
C PRO A 439 -0.19 -4.55 20.88
N PHE A 440 -0.57 -3.28 21.10
CA PHE A 440 0.32 -2.12 21.04
C PHE A 440 0.93 -1.75 22.40
N GLU A 441 0.57 -2.44 23.48
CA GLU A 441 0.98 -2.09 24.84
C GLU A 441 2.49 -2.02 25.01
N GLY A 442 3.21 -3.06 24.59
CA GLY A 442 4.68 -3.07 24.62
C GLY A 442 5.31 -1.99 23.76
N THR A 443 4.71 -1.68 22.60
CA THR A 443 5.20 -0.60 21.72
C THR A 443 4.98 0.78 22.33
N ILE A 444 3.84 1.02 22.98
CA ILE A 444 3.56 2.26 23.72
C ILE A 444 4.56 2.45 24.86
N GLU A 445 4.91 1.38 25.58
CA GLU A 445 5.91 1.42 26.65
C GLU A 445 7.31 1.75 26.13
N LYS A 446 7.72 1.14 25.02
CA LYS A 446 8.99 1.47 24.33
C LYS A 446 9.05 2.94 23.92
N VAL A 447 7.94 3.52 23.47
CA VAL A 447 7.86 4.94 23.09
C VAL A 447 8.04 5.88 24.29
N LYS A 448 7.54 5.53 25.49
CA LYS A 448 7.72 6.35 26.70
C LYS A 448 9.19 6.55 27.09
N GLY A 449 10.05 5.58 26.75
CA GLY A 449 11.48 5.62 27.05
C GLY A 449 12.34 6.39 26.04
N LEU A 450 11.76 6.96 24.98
CA LEU A 450 12.44 7.59 23.83
C LEU A 450 12.08 9.06 23.66
#